data_AF-H2Z4T0-F1
#
_entry.id   AF-H2Z4T0-F1
#
_cell.length_a   1.000
_cell.length_b   1.000
_cell.length_c   1.000
_cell.angle_alpha   90.00
_cell.angle_beta   90.00
_cell.angle_gamma   90.00
#
_symmetry.space_group_name_H-M   'P 1'
#
loop_
_entity.id
_entity.type
_entity.pdbx_description
1 polymer ?
#
loop_
_entity_poly.entity_id
_entity_poly.type
_entity_poly.pdbx_seq_one_letter_code
_entity_poly.pdbx_strand_id
1 'polypeptide(L)'
;MIRVAMGGKPDSSYLHLFWELGNKNEETRNNVAEKLVQQIIAKQNEGDEDELCSDANYVLGRLVKGLSSNRKSARVGFATALTNLLLLLPSTAFNSANLLQLMDEKLKVAGTSKSEDKEIYLGRVFCLLSLIQSKKLNEENSNESLAETTKELLKLSETKSFLRPISYHGLGEIVIQVSPVVFKKVIWPLLSDRFNNGWESCTSEQLELLQSCAKTNPKTCNTAYLKTNKWIPQKSKKGNIIGDHCFKHLARIVAETTSCHPKISPLALSILTSVGKLGSKHLGKFWSEHLSSTLLTSSPERKYLSLKLAIHCLSCLEVDQLSEIWSKDLLMHLYHALLNKDNPLHLICKNELPKYLGEKLTEDEVTAEVQYAFLFIMFQ
;
A
#
# COMPACT_ATOMS: atom_id res chain seq x y z
N MET A 1 -33.59 9.04 -3.88
CA MET A 1 -34.39 8.96 -2.64
C MET A 1 -34.40 7.51 -2.21
N ILE A 2 -33.74 7.18 -1.11
CA ILE A 2 -33.77 5.83 -0.52
C ILE A 2 -35.20 5.60 -0.05
N ARG A 3 -35.93 4.64 -0.64
CA ARG A 3 -37.17 4.13 -0.04
C ARG A 3 -36.74 3.21 1.11
N VAL A 4 -36.73 3.76 2.32
CA VAL A 4 -36.48 3.01 3.54
C VAL A 4 -37.82 2.45 4.00
N ALA A 5 -37.92 1.13 4.20
CA ALA A 5 -39.05 0.54 4.91
C ALA A 5 -39.21 1.26 6.26
N MET A 6 -40.35 1.94 6.47
CA MET A 6 -40.57 2.73 7.68
C MET A 6 -40.56 1.86 8.94
N GLY A 7 -39.56 2.10 9.80
CA GLY A 7 -39.75 2.20 11.24
C GLY A 7 -40.00 0.92 12.05
N GLY A 8 -39.09 -0.05 12.00
CA GLY A 8 -38.90 -1.05 13.07
C GLY A 8 -37.69 -0.69 13.94
N LYS A 9 -37.77 -0.87 15.26
CA LYS A 9 -36.60 -0.75 16.15
C LYS A 9 -35.61 -1.87 15.78
N PRO A 10 -34.32 -1.57 15.55
CA PRO A 10 -33.34 -2.59 15.20
C PRO A 10 -33.24 -3.65 16.29
N ASP A 11 -33.05 -4.89 15.87
CA ASP A 11 -32.93 -6.02 16.78
C ASP A 11 -31.71 -5.86 17.69
N SER A 12 -31.92 -6.04 19.00
CA SER A 12 -30.87 -5.92 20.00
C SER A 12 -29.84 -7.06 19.96
N SER A 13 -30.16 -8.19 19.31
CA SER A 13 -29.36 -9.41 19.31
C SER A 13 -27.92 -9.21 18.82
N TYR A 14 -27.70 -8.38 17.80
CA TYR A 14 -26.38 -8.14 17.21
C TYR A 14 -25.64 -6.91 17.78
N LEU A 15 -26.27 -6.11 18.66
CA LEU A 15 -25.69 -4.83 19.12
C LEU A 15 -24.38 -5.01 19.90
N HIS A 16 -24.24 -6.11 20.63
CA HIS A 16 -23.04 -6.41 21.40
C HIS A 16 -21.81 -6.67 20.50
N LEU A 17 -22.02 -7.15 19.27
CA LEU A 17 -20.94 -7.49 18.32
C LEU A 17 -20.13 -6.26 17.91
N PHE A 18 -20.72 -5.06 17.88
CA PHE A 18 -20.00 -3.83 17.53
C PHE A 18 -18.84 -3.51 18.49
N TRP A 19 -18.95 -3.88 19.76
CA TRP A 19 -17.86 -3.70 20.71
C TRP A 19 -16.70 -4.66 20.41
N GLU A 20 -17.03 -5.90 20.03
CA GLU A 20 -16.10 -6.97 19.72
C GLU A 20 -15.42 -6.83 18.36
N LEU A 21 -15.96 -6.01 17.43
CA LEU A 21 -15.22 -5.59 16.23
C LEU A 21 -13.92 -4.83 16.57
N GLY A 22 -13.82 -4.30 17.80
CA GLY A 22 -12.61 -3.70 18.34
C GLY A 22 -11.64 -4.67 19.03
N ASN A 23 -11.86 -5.98 18.93
CA ASN A 23 -11.01 -6.97 19.60
C ASN A 23 -9.58 -6.97 19.03
N LYS A 24 -8.59 -7.10 19.92
CA LYS A 24 -7.16 -7.12 19.57
C LYS A 24 -6.76 -8.42 18.89
N ASN A 25 -7.40 -9.54 19.24
CA ASN A 25 -7.17 -10.82 18.60
C ASN A 25 -7.84 -10.83 17.21
N GLU A 26 -7.07 -11.13 16.17
CA GLU A 26 -7.53 -11.07 14.77
C GLU A 26 -8.60 -12.10 14.44
N GLU A 27 -8.38 -13.36 14.83
CA GLU A 27 -9.33 -14.44 14.61
C GLU A 27 -10.68 -14.16 15.27
N THR A 28 -10.66 -13.71 16.53
CA THR A 28 -11.87 -13.31 17.27
C THR A 28 -12.60 -12.18 16.55
N ARG A 29 -11.87 -11.16 16.11
CA ARG A 29 -12.43 -10.01 15.40
C ARG A 29 -13.06 -10.42 14.06
N ASN A 30 -12.42 -11.32 13.32
CA ASN A 30 -12.93 -11.84 12.05
C ASN A 30 -14.20 -12.68 12.25
N ASN A 31 -14.21 -13.58 13.25
CA ASN A 31 -15.39 -14.37 13.60
C ASN A 31 -16.57 -13.49 14.02
N VAL A 32 -16.32 -12.38 14.72
CA VAL A 32 -17.36 -11.41 15.10
C VAL A 32 -17.91 -10.67 13.87
N ALA A 33 -17.03 -10.25 12.95
CA ALA A 33 -17.44 -9.63 11.70
C ALA A 33 -18.30 -10.57 10.86
N GLU A 34 -17.89 -11.83 10.72
CA GLU A 34 -18.64 -12.87 10.01
C GLU A 34 -20.03 -13.08 10.63
N LYS A 35 -20.10 -13.27 11.96
CA LYS A 35 -21.37 -13.45 12.68
C LYS A 35 -22.32 -12.27 12.47
N LEU A 36 -21.81 -11.04 12.56
CA LEU A 36 -22.62 -9.84 12.32
C LEU A 36 -23.17 -9.84 10.89
N VAL A 37 -22.32 -10.09 9.90
CA VAL A 37 -22.71 -10.11 8.48
C VAL A 37 -23.76 -11.20 8.21
N GLN A 38 -23.54 -12.42 8.69
CA GLN A 38 -24.50 -13.53 8.52
C GLN A 38 -25.88 -13.21 9.09
N GLN A 39 -25.94 -12.63 10.29
CA GLN A 39 -27.22 -12.24 10.91
C GLN A 39 -27.95 -11.17 10.11
N ILE A 40 -27.22 -10.18 9.58
CA ILE A 40 -27.82 -9.09 8.81
C ILE A 40 -28.25 -9.54 7.42
N ILE A 41 -27.48 -10.40 6.76
CA ILE A 41 -27.88 -10.99 5.47
C ILE A 41 -29.09 -11.89 5.63
N ALA A 42 -29.17 -12.71 6.69
CA ALA A 42 -30.37 -13.50 6.98
C ALA A 42 -31.61 -12.61 7.11
N LYS A 43 -31.51 -11.51 7.85
CA LYS A 43 -32.59 -10.51 7.99
C LYS A 43 -32.91 -9.78 6.70
N GLN A 44 -31.93 -9.48 5.85
CA GLN A 44 -32.16 -8.88 4.52
C GLN A 44 -32.96 -9.83 3.63
N ASN A 45 -32.66 -11.13 3.68
CA ASN A 45 -33.30 -12.15 2.86
C ASN A 45 -34.73 -12.51 3.31
N GLU A 46 -35.16 -12.08 4.51
CA GLU A 46 -36.55 -12.19 4.96
C GLU A 46 -37.47 -11.14 4.32
N GLY A 47 -36.90 -10.04 3.80
CA GLY A 47 -37.62 -8.92 3.20
C GLY A 47 -37.62 -8.93 1.68
N ASP A 48 -37.94 -7.78 1.08
CA ASP A 48 -37.82 -7.55 -0.36
C ASP A 48 -36.33 -7.43 -0.74
N GLU A 49 -35.90 -8.16 -1.77
CA GLU A 49 -34.51 -8.16 -2.24
C GLU A 49 -34.09 -6.79 -2.80
N ASP A 50 -35.04 -6.00 -3.30
CA ASP A 50 -34.79 -4.67 -3.87
C ASP A 50 -34.87 -3.54 -2.84
N GLU A 51 -35.30 -3.83 -1.60
CA GLU A 51 -35.39 -2.84 -0.52
C GLU A 51 -34.45 -3.17 0.64
N LEU A 52 -33.65 -2.19 1.06
CA LEU A 52 -32.77 -2.35 2.21
C LEU A 52 -33.57 -2.45 3.51
N CYS A 53 -33.42 -3.57 4.23
CA CYS A 53 -34.12 -3.76 5.50
C CYS A 53 -33.62 -2.82 6.60
N SER A 54 -34.44 -2.58 7.62
CA SER A 54 -34.15 -1.62 8.70
C SER A 54 -32.89 -1.99 9.50
N ASP A 55 -32.68 -3.27 9.78
CA ASP A 55 -31.49 -3.78 10.47
C ASP A 55 -30.23 -3.55 9.60
N ALA A 56 -30.27 -3.88 8.31
CA ALA A 56 -29.15 -3.65 7.39
C ALA A 56 -28.79 -2.16 7.25
N ASN A 57 -29.78 -1.29 7.10
CA ASN A 57 -29.58 0.16 7.06
C ASN A 57 -28.94 0.69 8.37
N TYR A 58 -29.42 0.22 9.52
CA TYR A 58 -28.85 0.58 10.81
C TYR A 58 -27.39 0.11 10.93
N VAL A 59 -27.11 -1.15 10.57
CA VAL A 59 -25.76 -1.72 10.64
C VAL A 59 -24.82 -1.00 9.69
N LEU A 60 -25.19 -0.74 8.44
CA LEU A 60 -24.38 0.06 7.51
C LEU A 60 -24.02 1.42 8.09
N GLY A 61 -25.00 2.15 8.65
CA GLY A 61 -24.76 3.43 9.29
C GLY A 61 -23.80 3.36 10.49
N ARG A 62 -23.88 2.28 11.28
CA ARG A 62 -22.98 2.02 12.41
C ARG A 62 -21.58 1.63 11.96
N LEU A 63 -21.47 0.79 10.91
CA LEU A 63 -20.21 0.35 10.36
C LEU A 63 -19.44 1.53 9.76
N VAL A 64 -20.08 2.34 8.91
CA VAL A 64 -19.46 3.54 8.32
C VAL A 64 -19.01 4.52 9.40
N LYS A 65 -19.84 4.79 10.42
CA LYS A 65 -19.45 5.64 11.56
C LYS A 65 -18.29 5.03 12.37
N GLY A 66 -18.23 3.71 12.50
CA GLY A 66 -17.17 3.00 13.21
C GLY A 66 -15.79 3.12 12.56
N LEU A 67 -15.71 3.47 11.26
CA LEU A 67 -14.45 3.66 10.55
C LEU A 67 -13.63 4.85 11.07
N SER A 68 -14.26 5.83 11.71
CA SER A 68 -13.57 6.93 12.40
C SER A 68 -13.28 6.65 13.89
N SER A 69 -13.37 5.38 14.32
CA SER A 69 -13.00 5.02 15.68
C SER A 69 -11.48 5.11 15.89
N ASN A 70 -11.07 5.80 16.96
CA ASN A 70 -9.68 5.86 17.42
C ASN A 70 -9.29 4.64 18.28
N ARG A 71 -10.22 3.73 18.58
CA ARG A 71 -9.92 2.52 19.35
C ARG A 71 -9.01 1.60 18.55
N LYS A 72 -7.99 1.08 19.23
CA LYS A 72 -7.05 0.12 18.63
C LYS A 72 -7.83 -1.05 18.01
N SER A 73 -7.48 -1.40 16.77
CA SER A 73 -8.08 -2.48 15.96
C SER A 73 -9.54 -2.30 15.51
N ALA A 74 -10.29 -1.35 16.07
CA ALA A 74 -11.71 -1.15 15.73
C ALA A 74 -11.91 -0.84 14.24
N ARG A 75 -11.14 0.11 13.69
CA ARG A 75 -11.25 0.50 12.27
C ARG A 75 -11.12 -0.68 11.32
N VAL A 76 -10.22 -1.62 11.62
CA VAL A 76 -10.00 -2.83 10.80
C VAL A 76 -11.21 -3.76 10.89
N GLY A 77 -11.76 -3.99 12.09
CA GLY A 77 -12.96 -4.82 12.26
C GLY A 77 -14.20 -4.22 11.58
N PHE A 78 -14.42 -2.91 11.73
CA PHE A 78 -15.49 -2.19 11.06
C PHE A 78 -15.37 -2.24 9.53
N ALA A 79 -14.17 -2.02 8.98
CA ALA A 79 -13.92 -2.12 7.54
C ALA A 79 -14.11 -3.55 7.02
N THR A 80 -13.68 -4.55 7.79
CA THR A 80 -13.85 -5.97 7.43
C THR A 80 -15.33 -6.34 7.35
N ALA A 81 -16.11 -5.99 8.38
CA ALA A 81 -17.55 -6.23 8.39
C ALA A 81 -18.27 -5.47 7.26
N LEU A 82 -17.90 -4.20 7.01
CA LEU A 82 -18.48 -3.39 5.93
C LEU A 82 -18.18 -4.01 4.56
N THR A 83 -16.93 -4.41 4.31
CA THR A 83 -16.53 -5.02 3.03
C THR A 83 -17.31 -6.29 2.75
N ASN A 84 -17.45 -7.18 3.74
CA ASN A 84 -18.20 -8.43 3.59
C ASN A 84 -19.71 -8.18 3.44
N LEU A 85 -20.26 -7.20 4.15
CA LEU A 85 -21.67 -6.84 3.99
C LEU A 85 -21.95 -6.29 2.59
N LEU A 86 -21.09 -5.41 2.07
CA LEU A 86 -21.21 -4.87 0.70
C LEU A 86 -21.08 -5.95 -0.38
N LEU A 87 -20.21 -6.94 -0.16
CA LEU A 87 -20.01 -8.07 -1.06
C LEU A 87 -21.26 -8.95 -1.18
N LEU A 88 -22.03 -9.09 -0.10
CA LEU A 88 -23.17 -10.00 -0.03
C LEU A 88 -24.53 -9.33 -0.24
N LEU A 89 -24.65 -8.03 0.00
CA LEU A 89 -25.89 -7.30 -0.24
C LEU A 89 -26.17 -7.20 -1.76
N PRO A 90 -27.42 -7.31 -2.22
CA PRO A 90 -27.78 -7.05 -3.62
C PRO A 90 -27.53 -5.59 -4.00
N SER A 91 -27.03 -5.33 -5.22
CA SER A 91 -26.87 -3.94 -5.71
C SER A 91 -28.20 -3.24 -5.97
N THR A 92 -29.32 -3.97 -6.09
CA THR A 92 -30.66 -3.37 -6.20
C THR A 92 -31.10 -2.73 -4.88
N ALA A 93 -30.85 -3.40 -3.75
CA ALA A 93 -31.11 -2.85 -2.41
C ALA A 93 -30.11 -1.76 -1.98
N PHE A 94 -28.82 -1.97 -2.22
CA PHE A 94 -27.78 -1.03 -1.78
C PHE A 94 -26.57 -1.04 -2.72
N ASN A 95 -26.39 0.06 -3.44
CA ASN A 95 -25.33 0.22 -4.43
C ASN A 95 -24.18 1.14 -3.98
N SER A 96 -23.15 1.22 -4.81
CA SER A 96 -21.99 2.08 -4.57
C SER A 96 -22.34 3.55 -4.34
N ALA A 97 -23.33 4.11 -5.06
CA ALA A 97 -23.77 5.49 -4.86
C ALA A 97 -24.44 5.69 -3.49
N ASN A 98 -25.21 4.70 -3.01
CA ASN A 98 -25.77 4.75 -1.65
C ASN A 98 -24.68 4.77 -0.57
N LEU A 99 -23.60 4.00 -0.76
CA LEU A 99 -22.49 4.01 0.18
C LEU A 99 -21.73 5.34 0.18
N LEU A 100 -21.48 5.92 -0.99
CA LEU A 100 -20.83 7.23 -1.11
C LEU A 100 -21.66 8.32 -0.41
N GLN A 101 -22.99 8.30 -0.60
CA GLN A 101 -23.89 9.18 0.13
C GLN A 101 -23.83 8.94 1.66
N LEU A 102 -23.88 7.68 2.10
CA LEU A 102 -23.82 7.33 3.52
C LEU A 102 -22.48 7.74 4.15
N MET A 103 -21.38 7.63 3.41
CA MET A 103 -20.07 8.12 3.81
C MET A 103 -20.11 9.63 4.07
N ASP A 104 -20.64 10.42 3.15
CA ASP A 104 -20.78 11.87 3.33
C ASP A 104 -21.72 12.25 4.46
N GLU A 105 -22.74 11.45 4.74
CA GLU A 105 -23.64 11.68 5.86
C GLU A 105 -22.99 11.39 7.22
N LYS A 106 -22.24 10.29 7.34
CA LYS A 106 -21.71 9.81 8.62
C LYS A 106 -20.29 10.29 8.93
N LEU A 107 -19.52 10.66 7.91
CA LEU A 107 -18.10 11.04 8.02
C LEU A 107 -17.88 12.49 7.53
N LYS A 108 -18.63 13.42 8.14
CA LYS A 108 -18.52 14.86 7.90
C LYS A 108 -17.34 15.45 8.64
N VAL A 109 -16.47 16.14 7.91
CA VAL A 109 -15.37 16.92 8.48
C VAL A 109 -15.97 18.22 9.03
N ALA A 110 -15.96 18.39 10.35
CA ALA A 110 -16.54 19.56 11.01
C ALA A 110 -15.53 20.72 11.15
N GLY A 111 -14.21 20.45 11.06
CA GLY A 111 -13.17 21.47 11.19
C GLY A 111 -12.99 22.01 12.62
N THR A 112 -13.70 21.44 13.60
CA THR A 112 -13.72 21.88 15.00
C THR A 112 -12.61 21.24 15.83
N SER A 113 -12.08 20.07 15.44
CA SER A 113 -11.00 19.36 16.14
C SER A 113 -10.06 18.64 15.17
N LYS A 114 -8.78 19.03 15.18
CA LYS A 114 -7.74 18.42 14.30
C LYS A 114 -7.59 16.91 14.48
N SER A 115 -7.80 16.40 15.70
CA SER A 115 -7.70 14.96 15.98
C SER A 115 -8.92 14.20 15.49
N GLU A 116 -10.12 14.77 15.61
CA GLU A 116 -11.34 14.14 15.11
C GLU A 116 -11.36 14.15 13.58
N ASP A 117 -10.93 15.25 12.96
CA ASP A 117 -10.80 15.35 11.51
C ASP A 117 -9.86 14.27 10.96
N LYS A 118 -8.73 13.98 11.65
CA LYS A 118 -7.80 12.92 11.27
C LYS A 118 -8.51 11.56 11.18
N GLU A 119 -9.27 11.20 12.21
CA GLU A 119 -9.97 9.92 12.27
C GLU A 119 -11.09 9.83 11.24
N ILE A 120 -11.77 10.95 10.95
CA ILE A 120 -12.77 11.05 9.89
C ILE A 120 -12.12 10.85 8.51
N TYR A 121 -10.98 11.50 8.22
CA TYR A 121 -10.29 11.31 6.95
C TYR A 121 -9.82 9.86 6.75
N LEU A 122 -9.29 9.23 7.80
CA LEU A 122 -8.98 7.80 7.76
C LEU A 122 -10.25 6.98 7.51
N GLY A 123 -11.34 7.28 8.21
CA GLY A 123 -12.62 6.61 8.02
C GLY A 123 -13.12 6.68 6.57
N ARG A 124 -13.00 7.85 5.92
CA ARG A 124 -13.38 8.03 4.49
C ARG A 124 -12.53 7.14 3.58
N VAL A 125 -11.21 7.11 3.76
CA VAL A 125 -10.34 6.23 2.97
C VAL A 125 -10.71 4.76 3.17
N PHE A 126 -10.93 4.31 4.41
CA PHE A 126 -11.33 2.93 4.70
C PHE A 126 -12.72 2.58 4.13
N CYS A 127 -13.63 3.55 4.05
CA CYS A 127 -14.94 3.37 3.42
C CYS A 127 -14.78 3.11 1.91
N LEU A 128 -13.98 3.92 1.23
CA LEU A 128 -13.67 3.75 -0.20
C LEU A 128 -12.92 2.44 -0.47
N LEU A 129 -11.98 2.05 0.41
CA LEU A 129 -11.32 0.75 0.31
C LEU A 129 -12.30 -0.41 0.48
N SER A 130 -13.25 -0.33 1.43
CA SER A 130 -14.28 -1.35 1.60
C SER A 130 -15.17 -1.49 0.36
N LEU A 131 -15.46 -0.36 -0.30
CA LEU A 131 -16.19 -0.34 -1.57
C LEU A 131 -15.42 -1.00 -2.72
N ILE A 132 -14.12 -0.75 -2.82
CA ILE A 132 -13.25 -1.33 -3.85
C ILE A 132 -13.04 -2.83 -3.60
N GLN A 133 -12.78 -3.22 -2.36
CA GLN A 133 -12.43 -4.59 -1.99
C GLN A 133 -13.64 -5.54 -2.06
N SER A 134 -14.85 -5.03 -1.82
CA SER A 134 -16.10 -5.79 -1.97
C SER A 134 -16.47 -6.10 -3.42
N LYS A 135 -15.73 -5.56 -4.41
CA LYS A 135 -16.01 -5.72 -5.86
C LYS A 135 -17.35 -5.13 -6.32
N LYS A 136 -18.04 -4.40 -5.45
CA LYS A 136 -19.36 -3.81 -5.70
C LYS A 136 -19.37 -2.88 -6.92
N LEU A 137 -18.32 -2.06 -7.08
CA LEU A 137 -18.14 -1.19 -8.26
C LEU A 137 -18.04 -1.98 -9.58
N ASN A 138 -17.43 -3.16 -9.55
CA ASN A 138 -17.26 -4.02 -10.71
C ASN A 138 -18.53 -4.79 -11.04
N GLU A 139 -19.24 -5.28 -10.02
CA GLU A 139 -20.55 -5.92 -10.15
C GLU A 139 -21.56 -4.98 -10.85
N GLU A 140 -21.62 -3.72 -10.40
CA GLU A 140 -22.55 -2.72 -10.92
C GLU A 140 -22.19 -2.19 -12.31
N ASN A 141 -20.93 -2.36 -12.74
CA ASN A 141 -20.38 -1.71 -13.93
C ASN A 141 -20.61 -0.17 -13.97
N SER A 142 -20.69 0.47 -12.79
CA SER A 142 -20.97 1.90 -12.65
C SER A 142 -19.70 2.73 -12.89
N ASN A 143 -19.56 3.26 -14.11
CA ASN A 143 -18.45 4.17 -14.45
C ASN A 143 -18.49 5.48 -13.64
N GLU A 144 -19.69 5.93 -13.25
CA GLU A 144 -19.92 7.17 -12.50
C GLU A 144 -19.38 7.03 -11.07
N SER A 145 -19.83 6.01 -10.35
CA SER A 145 -19.38 5.74 -8.97
C SER A 145 -17.90 5.37 -8.92
N LEU A 146 -17.39 4.68 -9.95
CA LEU A 146 -15.97 4.40 -10.10
C LEU A 146 -15.14 5.69 -10.28
N ALA A 147 -15.60 6.62 -11.13
CA ALA A 147 -14.95 7.91 -11.32
C ALA A 147 -15.00 8.76 -10.05
N GLU A 148 -16.12 8.77 -9.33
CA GLU A 148 -16.29 9.48 -8.07
C GLU A 148 -15.36 8.92 -6.97
N THR A 149 -15.33 7.60 -6.81
CA THR A 149 -14.42 6.90 -5.88
C THR A 149 -12.96 7.27 -6.18
N THR A 150 -12.57 7.27 -7.45
CA THR A 150 -11.21 7.62 -7.89
C THR A 150 -10.88 9.08 -7.56
N LYS A 151 -11.80 10.02 -7.83
CA LYS A 151 -11.62 11.45 -7.53
C LYS A 151 -11.51 11.71 -6.03
N GLU A 152 -12.31 11.05 -5.21
CA GLU A 152 -12.27 11.22 -3.77
C GLU A 152 -10.97 10.66 -3.17
N LEU A 153 -10.47 9.51 -3.66
CA LEU A 153 -9.16 8.99 -3.26
C LEU A 153 -8.02 9.97 -3.62
N LEU A 154 -8.04 10.55 -4.83
CA LEU A 154 -7.07 11.57 -5.25
C LEU A 154 -7.11 12.79 -4.32
N LYS A 155 -8.30 13.32 -4.05
CA LYS A 155 -8.49 14.45 -3.12
C LYS A 155 -7.98 14.14 -1.71
N LEU A 156 -8.29 12.96 -1.17
CA LEU A 156 -7.79 12.53 0.15
C LEU A 156 -6.26 12.44 0.17
N SER A 157 -5.65 11.95 -0.91
CA SER A 157 -4.18 11.84 -1.04
C SER A 157 -3.45 13.19 -1.01
N GLU A 158 -4.14 14.26 -1.40
CA GLU A 158 -3.64 15.63 -1.44
C GLU A 158 -3.95 16.40 -0.14
N THR A 159 -4.84 15.87 0.71
CA THR A 159 -5.31 16.56 1.91
C THR A 159 -4.28 16.56 3.05
N LYS A 160 -3.70 15.38 3.36
CA LYS A 160 -2.64 15.21 4.38
C LYS A 160 -1.67 14.12 3.97
N SER A 161 -0.39 14.27 4.30
CA SER A 161 0.67 13.33 3.93
C SER A 161 0.42 11.90 4.40
N PHE A 162 -0.15 11.69 5.59
CA PHE A 162 -0.44 10.35 6.12
C PHE A 162 -1.57 9.62 5.39
N LEU A 163 -2.39 10.32 4.60
CA LEU A 163 -3.46 9.71 3.79
C LEU A 163 -2.92 9.22 2.45
N ARG A 164 -1.85 9.85 1.94
CA ARG A 164 -1.33 9.58 0.59
C ARG A 164 -1.03 8.09 0.35
N PRO A 165 -0.29 7.37 1.21
CA PRO A 165 0.04 5.97 0.93
C PRO A 165 -1.21 5.09 0.80
N ILE A 166 -2.15 5.23 1.73
CA ILE A 166 -3.36 4.41 1.76
C ILE A 166 -4.37 4.80 0.66
N SER A 167 -4.44 6.08 0.29
CA SER A 167 -5.23 6.52 -0.87
C SER A 167 -4.68 5.97 -2.18
N TYR A 168 -3.36 6.02 -2.37
CA TYR A 168 -2.71 5.47 -3.58
C TYR A 168 -2.79 3.94 -3.64
N HIS A 169 -2.79 3.25 -2.49
CA HIS A 169 -3.10 1.82 -2.45
C HIS A 169 -4.48 1.53 -3.05
N GLY A 170 -5.51 2.29 -2.65
CA GLY A 170 -6.85 2.18 -3.24
C GLY A 170 -6.88 2.47 -4.74
N LEU A 171 -6.14 3.49 -5.20
CA LEU A 171 -5.99 3.76 -6.64
C LEU A 171 -5.34 2.59 -7.38
N GLY A 172 -4.31 1.99 -6.79
CA GLY A 172 -3.64 0.81 -7.33
C GLY A 172 -4.60 -0.38 -7.44
N GLU A 173 -5.41 -0.62 -6.41
CA GLU A 173 -6.46 -1.64 -6.43
C GLU A 173 -7.48 -1.42 -7.56
N ILE A 174 -7.94 -0.18 -7.77
CA ILE A 174 -8.83 0.13 -8.90
C ILE A 174 -8.16 -0.24 -10.22
N VAL A 175 -6.90 0.16 -10.43
CA VAL A 175 -6.16 -0.07 -11.67
C VAL A 175 -6.01 -1.56 -12.01
N ILE A 176 -5.85 -2.43 -11.02
CA ILE A 176 -5.73 -3.88 -11.24
C ILE A 176 -7.09 -4.58 -11.41
N GLN A 177 -8.19 -3.97 -10.96
CA GLN A 177 -9.52 -4.59 -10.98
C GLN A 177 -10.34 -4.24 -12.23
N VAL A 178 -10.09 -3.10 -12.88
CA VAL A 178 -10.89 -2.64 -14.03
C VAL A 178 -10.40 -3.23 -15.35
N SER A 179 -11.31 -3.37 -16.33
CA SER A 179 -10.93 -3.78 -17.68
C SER A 179 -10.08 -2.71 -18.38
N PRO A 180 -9.25 -3.06 -19.38
CA PRO A 180 -8.45 -2.08 -20.11
C PRO A 180 -9.27 -0.98 -20.82
N VAL A 181 -10.51 -1.29 -21.19
CA VAL A 181 -11.43 -0.33 -21.82
C VAL A 181 -11.89 0.70 -20.79
N VAL A 182 -12.32 0.25 -19.61
CA VAL A 182 -12.74 1.13 -18.51
C VAL A 182 -11.57 1.94 -17.99
N PHE A 183 -10.39 1.32 -17.82
CA PHE A 183 -9.17 2.03 -17.47
C PHE A 183 -8.90 3.19 -18.43
N LYS A 184 -8.89 2.93 -19.75
CA LYS A 184 -8.59 3.95 -20.75
C LYS A 184 -9.61 5.09 -20.76
N LYS A 185 -10.90 4.77 -20.61
CA LYS A 185 -11.99 5.75 -20.77
C LYS A 185 -12.29 6.54 -19.50
N VAL A 186 -12.18 5.91 -18.32
CA VAL A 186 -12.67 6.47 -17.05
C VAL A 186 -11.51 6.81 -16.12
N ILE A 187 -10.61 5.85 -15.86
CA ILE A 187 -9.58 5.99 -14.83
C ILE A 187 -8.39 6.81 -15.33
N TRP A 188 -7.89 6.51 -16.53
CA TRP A 188 -6.68 7.14 -17.07
C TRP A 188 -6.78 8.66 -17.18
N PRO A 189 -7.90 9.26 -17.66
CA PRO A 189 -8.05 10.72 -17.68
C PRO A 189 -7.99 11.38 -16.29
N LEU A 190 -8.27 10.64 -15.22
CA LEU A 190 -8.19 11.14 -13.84
C LEU A 190 -6.78 11.02 -13.26
N LEU A 191 -6.01 10.01 -13.70
CA LEU A 191 -4.68 9.70 -13.16
C LEU A 191 -3.53 10.30 -13.96
N SER A 192 -3.64 10.40 -15.29
CA SER A 192 -2.49 10.67 -16.17
C SER A 192 -1.72 11.94 -15.79
N ASP A 193 -2.43 12.99 -15.40
CA ASP A 193 -1.77 14.26 -15.08
C ASP A 193 -0.85 14.20 -13.86
N ARG A 194 -1.08 13.22 -12.97
CA ARG A 194 -0.23 13.00 -11.79
C ARG A 194 1.17 12.52 -12.17
N PHE A 195 1.37 12.00 -13.39
CA PHE A 195 2.68 11.54 -13.86
C PHE A 195 3.35 12.50 -14.84
N ASN A 196 2.79 13.68 -15.11
CA ASN A 196 3.31 14.57 -16.16
C ASN A 196 4.71 15.15 -15.84
N ASN A 197 5.10 15.17 -14.56
CA ASN A 197 6.37 15.76 -14.11
C ASN A 197 7.57 14.78 -14.14
N GLY A 198 7.37 13.52 -14.55
CA GLY A 198 8.43 12.53 -14.64
C GLY A 198 9.13 12.25 -13.30
N TRP A 199 10.44 11.95 -13.36
CA TRP A 199 11.23 11.50 -12.22
C TRP A 199 11.58 12.58 -11.17
N GLU A 200 11.60 13.86 -11.55
CA GLU A 200 12.03 14.94 -10.65
C GLU A 200 11.12 15.09 -9.43
N SER A 201 9.79 15.06 -9.64
CA SER A 201 8.81 15.16 -8.55
C SER A 201 8.21 13.82 -8.15
N CYS A 202 8.77 12.70 -8.61
CA CYS A 202 8.21 11.38 -8.38
C CYS A 202 8.28 11.00 -6.89
N THR A 203 7.13 10.65 -6.31
CA THR A 203 7.06 10.03 -4.98
C THR A 203 7.03 8.50 -5.07
N SER A 204 7.24 7.83 -3.94
CA SER A 204 7.07 6.38 -3.78
C SER A 204 5.73 5.89 -4.33
N GLU A 205 4.64 6.55 -3.94
CA GLU A 205 3.29 6.11 -4.30
C GLU A 205 3.00 6.34 -5.79
N GLN A 206 3.51 7.43 -6.37
CA GLN A 206 3.38 7.70 -7.80
C GLN A 206 4.12 6.67 -8.64
N LEU A 207 5.32 6.27 -8.21
CA LEU A 207 6.11 5.25 -8.89
C LEU A 207 5.39 3.89 -8.88
N GLU A 208 4.85 3.48 -7.73
CA GLU A 208 4.08 2.23 -7.60
C GLU A 208 2.83 2.24 -8.50
N LEU A 209 2.05 3.33 -8.45
CA LEU A 209 0.84 3.45 -9.25
C LEU A 209 1.12 3.48 -10.75
N LEU A 210 2.15 4.21 -11.19
CA LEU A 210 2.56 4.25 -12.59
C LEU A 210 3.01 2.88 -13.08
N GLN A 211 3.82 2.16 -12.29
CA GLN A 211 4.24 0.81 -12.64
C GLN A 211 3.05 -0.15 -12.75
N SER A 212 2.08 -0.05 -11.83
CA SER A 212 0.83 -0.81 -11.92
C SER A 212 0.10 -0.50 -13.21
N CYS A 213 -0.09 0.78 -13.55
CA CYS A 213 -0.72 1.22 -14.79
C CYS A 213 -0.01 0.71 -16.05
N ALA A 214 1.32 0.81 -16.11
CA ALA A 214 2.11 0.33 -17.25
C ALA A 214 2.06 -1.20 -17.39
N LYS A 215 2.04 -1.93 -16.26
CA LYS A 215 1.97 -3.39 -16.23
C LYS A 215 0.59 -3.92 -16.66
N THR A 216 -0.49 -3.37 -16.10
CA THR A 216 -1.85 -3.87 -16.35
C THR A 216 -2.48 -3.28 -17.60
N ASN A 217 -2.08 -2.06 -18.01
CA ASN A 217 -2.67 -1.32 -19.11
C ASN A 217 -1.64 -0.77 -20.12
N PRO A 218 -0.75 -1.63 -20.68
CA PRO A 218 0.40 -1.21 -21.49
C PRO A 218 0.03 -0.50 -22.80
N LYS A 219 -1.20 -0.68 -23.31
CA LYS A 219 -1.68 0.02 -24.52
C LYS A 219 -2.00 1.49 -24.26
N THR A 220 -2.42 1.81 -23.03
CA THR A 220 -2.80 3.16 -22.62
C THR A 220 -1.63 3.89 -21.97
N CYS A 221 -1.02 3.29 -20.94
CA CYS A 221 0.25 3.75 -20.35
C CYS A 221 1.43 3.20 -21.18
N ASN A 222 1.50 3.65 -22.44
CA ASN A 222 2.41 3.11 -23.42
C ASN A 222 3.75 3.87 -23.46
N THR A 223 4.69 3.37 -24.27
CA THR A 223 6.00 3.96 -24.48
C THR A 223 5.94 5.42 -24.96
N ALA A 224 4.94 5.80 -25.77
CA ALA A 224 4.81 7.19 -26.23
C ALA A 224 4.49 8.13 -25.05
N TYR A 225 3.53 7.75 -24.20
CA TYR A 225 3.20 8.49 -23.00
C TYR A 225 4.40 8.61 -22.04
N LEU A 226 5.10 7.49 -21.78
CA LEU A 226 6.26 7.47 -20.89
C LEU A 226 7.41 8.37 -21.39
N LYS A 227 7.61 8.44 -22.72
CA LYS A 227 8.59 9.36 -23.33
C LYS A 227 8.17 10.80 -23.17
N THR A 228 6.93 11.13 -23.55
CA THR A 228 6.39 12.50 -23.47
C THR A 228 6.54 13.08 -22.06
N ASN A 229 6.30 12.26 -21.04
CA ASN A 229 6.35 12.67 -19.64
C ASN A 229 7.68 12.33 -18.93
N LYS A 230 8.78 12.14 -19.69
CA LYS A 230 10.16 12.01 -19.19
C LYS A 230 10.39 10.85 -18.20
N TRP A 231 9.59 9.79 -18.26
CA TRP A 231 9.81 8.57 -17.47
C TRP A 231 10.86 7.65 -18.07
N ILE A 232 11.00 7.70 -19.40
CA ILE A 232 12.01 6.94 -20.14
C ILE A 232 12.71 7.82 -21.16
N PRO A 233 13.96 7.49 -21.56
CA PRO A 233 14.67 8.24 -22.58
C PRO A 233 13.92 8.27 -23.93
N GLN A 234 14.01 9.39 -24.66
CA GLN A 234 13.36 9.54 -25.98
C GLN A 234 13.76 8.47 -26.98
N LYS A 235 15.04 8.07 -26.94
CA LYS A 235 15.62 7.03 -27.80
C LYS A 235 15.27 5.61 -27.35
N SER A 236 14.65 5.42 -26.18
CA SER A 236 14.31 4.09 -25.68
C SER A 236 13.35 3.38 -26.63
N LYS A 237 13.72 2.17 -27.05
CA LYS A 237 12.83 1.29 -27.81
C LYS A 237 11.96 0.42 -26.89
N LYS A 238 12.34 0.30 -25.62
CA LYS A 238 11.64 -0.49 -24.60
C LYS A 238 10.82 0.41 -23.68
N GLY A 239 9.70 -0.09 -23.17
CA GLY A 239 8.83 0.61 -22.21
C GLY A 239 9.27 0.49 -20.74
N ASN A 240 10.53 0.12 -20.48
CA ASN A 240 11.01 -0.10 -19.11
C ASN A 240 11.16 1.24 -18.38
N ILE A 241 10.31 1.47 -17.37
CA ILE A 241 10.35 2.67 -16.53
C ILE A 241 11.66 2.71 -15.72
N ILE A 242 12.05 1.56 -15.14
CA ILE A 242 13.28 1.42 -14.35
C ILE A 242 14.45 1.11 -15.28
N GLY A 243 15.49 1.94 -15.19
CA GLY A 243 16.74 1.86 -15.95
C GLY A 243 17.80 2.75 -15.32
N ASP A 244 19.02 2.73 -15.89
CA ASP A 244 20.16 3.51 -15.42
C ASP A 244 19.87 5.02 -15.37
N HIS A 245 19.03 5.52 -16.28
CA HIS A 245 18.60 6.91 -16.36
C HIS A 245 17.88 7.43 -15.10
N CYS A 246 17.32 6.56 -14.25
CA CYS A 246 16.54 6.95 -13.09
C CYS A 246 17.16 6.56 -11.73
N PHE A 247 18.35 5.96 -11.71
CA PHE A 247 18.98 5.43 -10.49
C PHE A 247 19.14 6.48 -9.38
N LYS A 248 19.52 7.72 -9.72
CA LYS A 248 19.58 8.83 -8.76
C LYS A 248 18.22 9.08 -8.07
N HIS A 249 17.12 9.01 -8.83
CA HIS A 249 15.78 9.22 -8.30
C HIS A 249 15.30 8.01 -7.48
N LEU A 250 15.62 6.78 -7.91
CA LEU A 250 15.34 5.57 -7.13
C LEU A 250 16.06 5.58 -5.78
N ALA A 251 17.33 6.00 -5.73
CA ALA A 251 18.08 6.13 -4.48
C ALA A 251 17.43 7.14 -3.53
N ARG A 252 16.97 8.29 -4.05
CA ARG A 252 16.19 9.28 -3.30
C ARG A 252 14.90 8.67 -2.73
N ILE A 253 14.11 7.98 -3.56
CA ILE A 253 12.86 7.35 -3.14
C ILE A 253 13.11 6.29 -2.06
N VAL A 254 14.12 5.43 -2.23
CA VAL A 254 14.50 4.45 -1.20
C VAL A 254 14.89 5.15 0.10
N ALA A 255 15.65 6.24 0.05
CA ALA A 255 16.02 7.00 1.24
C ALA A 255 14.83 7.65 1.96
N GLU A 256 13.78 8.05 1.24
CA GLU A 256 12.53 8.58 1.81
C GLU A 256 11.73 7.51 2.58
N THR A 257 11.91 6.22 2.26
CA THR A 257 11.28 5.11 2.98
C THR A 257 11.80 4.90 4.41
N THR A 258 12.87 5.62 4.79
CA THR A 258 13.37 5.64 6.18
C THR A 258 12.31 6.09 7.19
N SER A 259 11.25 6.76 6.74
CA SER A 259 10.05 7.05 7.54
C SER A 259 9.37 5.80 8.13
N CYS A 260 9.62 4.60 7.59
CA CYS A 260 9.12 3.32 8.09
C CYS A 260 10.04 2.64 9.11
N HIS A 261 11.17 3.26 9.48
CA HIS A 261 12.15 2.70 10.41
C HIS A 261 11.48 2.24 11.73
N PRO A 262 11.81 1.04 12.26
CA PRO A 262 12.90 0.15 11.85
C PRO A 262 12.52 -0.89 10.78
N LYS A 263 11.29 -0.85 10.22
CA LYS A 263 10.85 -1.78 9.19
C LYS A 263 11.39 -1.38 7.82
N ILE A 264 11.62 -2.38 6.96
CA ILE A 264 11.97 -2.15 5.56
C ILE A 264 10.68 -1.93 4.77
N SER A 265 10.64 -0.91 3.92
CA SER A 265 9.52 -0.70 3.01
C SER A 265 9.52 -1.76 1.90
N PRO A 266 8.38 -2.42 1.61
CA PRO A 266 8.25 -3.32 0.47
C PRO A 266 8.64 -2.68 -0.87
N LEU A 267 8.44 -1.37 -1.02
CA LEU A 267 8.86 -0.62 -2.20
C LEU A 267 10.38 -0.65 -2.39
N ALA A 268 11.14 -0.43 -1.31
CA ALA A 268 12.60 -0.42 -1.39
C ALA A 268 13.14 -1.78 -1.86
N LEU A 269 12.52 -2.88 -1.41
CA LEU A 269 12.83 -4.23 -1.84
C LEU A 269 12.44 -4.48 -3.30
N SER A 270 11.26 -4.02 -3.71
CA SER A 270 10.79 -4.11 -5.09
C SER A 270 11.70 -3.35 -6.06
N ILE A 271 12.21 -2.17 -5.66
CA ILE A 271 13.17 -1.39 -6.44
C ILE A 271 14.47 -2.19 -6.62
N LEU A 272 15.06 -2.71 -5.55
CA LEU A 272 16.29 -3.51 -5.63
C LEU A 272 16.12 -4.73 -6.53
N THR A 273 15.02 -5.46 -6.35
CA THR A 273 14.69 -6.63 -7.19
C THR A 273 14.55 -6.23 -8.67
N SER A 274 13.92 -5.08 -8.94
CA SER A 274 13.73 -4.57 -10.31
C SER A 274 15.04 -4.14 -10.96
N VAL A 275 15.95 -3.54 -10.20
CA VAL A 275 17.30 -3.20 -10.69
C VAL A 275 18.15 -4.47 -10.87
N GLY A 276 18.06 -5.44 -9.97
CA GLY A 276 18.76 -6.73 -10.08
C GLY A 276 18.40 -7.48 -11.37
N LYS A 277 17.14 -7.39 -11.82
CA LYS A 277 16.69 -7.94 -13.12
C LYS A 277 17.33 -7.27 -14.34
N LEU A 278 17.98 -6.12 -14.19
CA LEU A 278 18.77 -5.49 -15.26
C LEU A 278 20.20 -6.08 -15.35
N GLY A 279 20.58 -6.93 -14.40
CA GLY A 279 21.87 -7.62 -14.32
C GLY A 279 22.85 -6.99 -13.32
N SER A 280 23.86 -7.77 -12.91
CA SER A 280 24.84 -7.42 -11.86
C SER A 280 25.49 -6.04 -12.06
N LYS A 281 25.93 -5.71 -13.28
CA LYS A 281 26.52 -4.39 -13.59
C LYS A 281 25.60 -3.20 -13.28
N HIS A 282 24.31 -3.32 -13.60
CA HIS A 282 23.34 -2.25 -13.33
C HIS A 282 23.07 -2.13 -11.84
N LEU A 283 22.98 -3.26 -11.14
CA LEU A 283 22.82 -3.29 -9.70
C LEU A 283 24.03 -2.68 -8.98
N GLY A 284 25.25 -3.05 -9.36
CA GLY A 284 26.47 -2.47 -8.82
C GLY A 284 26.55 -0.97 -9.03
N LYS A 285 26.23 -0.50 -10.23
CA LYS A 285 26.12 0.94 -10.52
C LYS A 285 25.08 1.62 -9.62
N PHE A 286 23.88 1.08 -9.51
CA PHE A 286 22.85 1.64 -8.64
C PHE A 286 23.29 1.67 -7.18
N TRP A 287 23.82 0.55 -6.68
CA TRP A 287 24.18 0.39 -5.28
C TRP A 287 25.36 1.27 -4.88
N SER A 288 26.46 1.20 -5.61
CA SER A 288 27.69 1.92 -5.27
C SER A 288 27.59 3.42 -5.56
N GLU A 289 27.19 3.81 -6.77
CA GLU A 289 27.23 5.22 -7.20
C GLU A 289 26.07 6.04 -6.60
N HIS A 290 24.91 5.44 -6.37
CA HIS A 290 23.70 6.17 -5.99
C HIS A 290 23.15 5.81 -4.61
N LEU A 291 22.94 4.52 -4.32
CA LEU A 291 22.24 4.14 -3.09
C LEU A 291 23.13 4.27 -1.85
N SER A 292 24.35 3.74 -1.89
CA SER A 292 25.33 3.81 -0.81
C SER A 292 25.71 5.26 -0.52
N SER A 293 25.99 6.04 -1.56
CA SER A 293 26.28 7.47 -1.42
C SER A 293 25.12 8.26 -0.80
N THR A 294 23.86 7.86 -1.05
CA THR A 294 22.67 8.49 -0.46
C THR A 294 22.40 8.03 0.98
N LEU A 295 22.63 6.75 1.31
CA LEU A 295 22.25 6.16 2.60
C LEU A 295 23.38 6.16 3.64
N LEU A 296 24.58 5.72 3.28
CA LEU A 296 25.69 5.49 4.20
C LEU A 296 26.34 6.78 4.72
N THR A 297 26.22 7.88 3.97
CA THR A 297 26.75 9.20 4.34
C THR A 297 25.75 10.06 5.13
N SER A 298 24.55 9.53 5.42
CA SER A 298 23.43 10.32 5.94
C SER A 298 23.11 9.99 7.41
N SER A 299 21.83 10.06 7.80
CA SER A 299 21.40 9.83 9.18
C SER A 299 21.57 8.36 9.63
N PRO A 300 21.66 8.08 10.94
CA PRO A 300 21.76 6.71 11.47
C PRO A 300 20.68 5.77 10.93
N GLU A 301 19.44 6.25 10.77
CA GLU A 301 18.32 5.48 10.25
C GLU A 301 18.50 5.09 8.78
N ARG A 302 19.11 5.96 7.96
CA ARG A 302 19.44 5.66 6.56
C ARG A 302 20.60 4.67 6.46
N LYS A 303 21.62 4.81 7.31
CA LYS A 303 22.69 3.81 7.39
C LYS A 303 22.15 2.45 7.80
N TYR A 304 21.25 2.42 8.79
CA TYR A 304 20.55 1.20 9.20
C TYR A 304 19.71 0.59 8.08
N LEU A 305 18.98 1.43 7.32
CA LEU A 305 18.24 0.97 6.14
C LEU A 305 19.17 0.33 5.11
N SER A 306 20.33 0.92 4.82
CA SER A 306 21.32 0.34 3.89
C SER A 306 21.77 -1.06 4.34
N LEU A 307 22.08 -1.24 5.63
CA LEU A 307 22.44 -2.54 6.18
C LEU A 307 21.30 -3.55 6.04
N LYS A 308 20.08 -3.16 6.39
CA LYS A 308 18.90 -4.03 6.28
C LYS A 308 18.60 -4.44 4.85
N LEU A 309 18.76 -3.53 3.89
CA LEU A 309 18.62 -3.84 2.47
C LEU A 309 19.69 -4.83 2.00
N ALA A 310 20.95 -4.64 2.40
CA ALA A 310 22.05 -5.55 2.05
C ALA A 310 21.84 -6.97 2.60
N ILE A 311 21.34 -7.10 3.83
CA ILE A 311 20.97 -8.38 4.42
C ILE A 311 19.81 -9.02 3.65
N HIS A 312 18.77 -8.24 3.33
CA HIS A 312 17.62 -8.77 2.62
C HIS A 312 17.97 -9.27 1.22
N CYS A 313 18.93 -8.62 0.55
CA CYS A 313 19.45 -9.05 -0.74
C CYS A 313 19.98 -10.49 -0.78
N LEU A 314 20.34 -11.08 0.37
CA LEU A 314 20.80 -12.47 0.45
C LEU A 314 19.73 -13.49 0.02
N SER A 315 18.43 -13.17 0.11
CA SER A 315 17.37 -14.10 -0.34
C SER A 315 16.75 -13.74 -1.69
N CYS A 316 17.17 -12.64 -2.32
CA CYS A 316 16.51 -12.15 -3.53
C CYS A 316 17.43 -11.80 -4.71
N LEU A 317 18.75 -11.97 -4.55
CA LEU A 317 19.73 -11.72 -5.60
C LEU A 317 20.56 -12.96 -5.92
N GLU A 318 21.16 -12.96 -7.11
CA GLU A 318 22.06 -14.02 -7.58
C GLU A 318 23.48 -13.86 -6.98
N VAL A 319 24.25 -14.95 -6.98
CA VAL A 319 25.59 -15.01 -6.36
C VAL A 319 26.55 -13.94 -6.91
N ASP A 320 26.54 -13.71 -8.22
CA ASP A 320 27.37 -12.71 -8.91
C ASP A 320 26.96 -11.26 -8.62
N GLN A 321 25.79 -11.06 -8.02
CA GLN A 321 25.26 -9.76 -7.62
C GLN A 321 25.62 -9.41 -6.17
N LEU A 322 25.98 -10.40 -5.36
CA LEU A 322 26.28 -10.20 -3.93
C LEU A 322 27.52 -9.33 -3.73
N SER A 323 28.56 -9.52 -4.55
CA SER A 323 29.80 -8.72 -4.47
C SER A 323 29.59 -7.24 -4.77
N GLU A 324 28.56 -6.91 -5.55
CA GLU A 324 28.19 -5.53 -5.86
C GLU A 324 27.52 -4.83 -4.67
N ILE A 325 26.74 -5.57 -3.87
CA ILE A 325 26.02 -5.08 -2.69
C ILE A 325 26.93 -5.06 -1.47
N TRP A 326 27.56 -6.19 -1.18
CA TRP A 326 28.54 -6.39 -0.11
C TRP A 326 29.93 -5.89 -0.53
N SER A 327 29.93 -4.69 -1.10
CA SER A 327 31.12 -4.03 -1.60
C SER A 327 32.07 -3.63 -0.46
N LYS A 328 33.34 -3.41 -0.80
CA LYS A 328 34.37 -2.91 0.13
C LYS A 328 33.92 -1.65 0.88
N ASP A 329 33.15 -0.76 0.24
CA ASP A 329 32.67 0.46 0.90
C ASP A 329 31.71 0.14 2.05
N LEU A 330 30.74 -0.76 1.83
CA LEU A 330 29.80 -1.19 2.86
C LEU A 330 30.52 -1.91 4.01
N LEU A 331 31.46 -2.80 3.68
CA LEU A 331 32.26 -3.54 4.65
C LEU A 331 33.13 -2.60 5.50
N MET A 332 33.72 -1.57 4.91
CA MET A 332 34.48 -0.55 5.64
C MET A 332 33.58 0.27 6.58
N HIS A 333 32.35 0.60 6.17
CA HIS A 333 31.38 1.26 7.05
C HIS A 333 31.00 0.38 8.26
N LEU A 334 30.80 -0.92 8.03
CA LEU A 334 30.55 -1.90 9.09
C LEU A 334 31.73 -2.03 10.05
N TYR A 335 32.95 -2.15 9.51
CA TYR A 335 34.18 -2.22 10.29
C TYR A 335 34.35 -1.00 11.20
N HIS A 336 34.18 0.21 10.66
CA HIS A 336 34.25 1.44 11.45
C HIS A 336 33.14 1.54 12.50
N ALA A 337 31.93 1.06 12.20
CA ALA A 337 30.84 1.01 13.18
C ALA A 337 31.13 0.03 14.33
N LEU A 338 31.78 -1.10 14.06
CA LEU A 338 32.19 -2.05 15.08
C LEU A 338 33.31 -1.53 15.98
N LEU A 339 34.28 -0.81 15.43
CA LEU A 339 35.41 -0.28 16.20
C LEU A 339 35.05 0.91 17.08
N ASN A 340 34.24 1.83 16.57
CA ASN A 340 33.92 3.06 17.27
C ASN A 340 32.64 2.91 18.10
N LYS A 341 32.79 2.86 19.44
CA LYS A 341 31.66 2.74 20.38
C LYS A 341 30.68 3.92 20.30
N ASP A 342 31.15 5.08 19.86
CA ASP A 342 30.35 6.30 19.71
C ASP A 342 29.63 6.35 18.34
N ASN A 343 29.88 5.38 17.45
CA ASN A 343 29.16 5.29 16.19
C ASN A 343 27.69 4.91 16.44
N PRO A 344 26.71 5.64 15.86
CA PRO A 344 25.29 5.33 16.02
C PRO A 344 24.89 3.90 15.64
N LEU A 345 25.66 3.24 14.77
CA LEU A 345 25.43 1.86 14.36
C LEU A 345 26.18 0.82 15.21
N HIS A 346 26.98 1.21 16.20
CA HIS A 346 27.83 0.28 16.95
C HIS A 346 27.05 -0.86 17.58
N LEU A 347 25.99 -0.53 18.34
CA LEU A 347 25.15 -1.55 18.99
C LEU A 347 24.43 -2.44 17.99
N ILE A 348 23.98 -1.88 16.87
CA ILE A 348 23.34 -2.64 15.80
C ILE A 348 24.35 -3.62 15.19
N CYS A 349 25.53 -3.15 14.78
CA CYS A 349 26.53 -4.00 14.14
C CYS A 349 27.05 -5.07 15.10
N LYS A 350 27.18 -4.75 16.38
CA LYS A 350 27.71 -5.66 17.40
C LYS A 350 26.70 -6.72 17.85
N ASN A 351 25.43 -6.35 18.03
CA ASN A 351 24.44 -7.21 18.68
C ASN A 351 23.34 -7.71 17.73
N GLU A 352 22.80 -6.83 16.88
CA GLU A 352 21.63 -7.13 16.04
C GLU A 352 22.04 -7.75 14.71
N LEU A 353 23.11 -7.25 14.09
CA LEU A 353 23.56 -7.68 12.76
C LEU A 353 23.92 -9.17 12.70
N PRO A 354 24.68 -9.76 13.65
CA PRO A 354 24.97 -11.19 13.62
C PRO A 354 23.70 -12.04 13.73
N LYS A 355 22.72 -11.59 14.54
CA LYS A 355 21.44 -12.26 14.69
C LYS A 355 20.63 -12.21 13.39
N TYR A 356 20.48 -11.03 12.79
CA TYR A 356 19.76 -10.90 11.52
C TYR A 356 20.42 -11.67 10.38
N LEU A 357 21.74 -11.67 10.31
CA LEU A 357 22.47 -12.47 9.31
C LEU A 357 22.29 -13.96 9.56
N GLY A 358 22.40 -14.42 10.81
CA GLY A 358 22.17 -15.82 11.18
C GLY A 358 20.76 -16.27 10.82
N GLU A 359 19.73 -15.53 11.25
CA GLU A 359 18.32 -15.80 10.90
C GLU A 359 18.15 -15.83 9.39
N LYS A 360 18.68 -14.82 8.66
CA LYS A 360 18.50 -14.71 7.22
C LYS A 360 19.17 -15.84 6.45
N LEU A 361 20.39 -16.22 6.82
CA LEU A 361 21.15 -17.29 6.16
C LEU A 361 20.50 -18.66 6.36
N THR A 362 19.70 -18.85 7.42
CA THR A 362 18.96 -20.09 7.69
C THR A 362 17.59 -20.18 7.02
N GLU A 363 17.13 -19.12 6.34
CA GLU A 363 15.89 -19.17 5.57
C GLU A 363 16.04 -20.09 4.35
N ASP A 364 15.00 -20.89 4.06
CA ASP A 364 14.98 -21.82 2.91
C ASP A 364 15.22 -21.14 1.55
N GLU A 365 14.93 -19.84 1.46
CA GLU A 365 15.15 -19.01 0.27
C GLU A 365 16.64 -18.73 -0.02
N VAL A 366 17.53 -18.91 0.97
CA VAL A 366 18.97 -18.65 0.83
C VAL A 366 19.71 -19.94 0.51
N THR A 367 20.19 -20.06 -0.73
CA THR A 367 20.88 -21.27 -1.18
C THR A 367 22.27 -21.42 -0.55
N ALA A 368 22.78 -22.65 -0.51
CA ALA A 368 24.13 -22.93 -0.02
C ALA A 368 25.19 -22.15 -0.82
N GLU A 369 25.02 -22.01 -2.13
CA GLU A 369 25.92 -21.23 -2.99
C GLU A 369 25.98 -19.76 -2.56
N VAL A 370 24.83 -19.16 -2.21
CA VAL A 370 24.76 -17.79 -1.69
C VAL A 370 25.45 -17.69 -0.33
N GLN A 371 25.23 -18.65 0.57
CA GLN A 371 25.90 -18.67 1.88
C GLN A 371 27.42 -18.72 1.72
N TYR A 372 27.94 -19.62 0.88
CA TYR A 372 29.39 -19.73 0.63
C TYR A 372 29.97 -18.48 -0.01
N ALA A 373 29.29 -17.93 -1.02
CA ALA A 373 29.74 -16.71 -1.68
C ALA A 373 29.76 -15.52 -0.72
N PHE A 374 28.73 -15.37 0.11
CA PHE A 374 28.69 -14.33 1.13
C PHE A 374 29.83 -14.46 2.15
N LEU A 375 30.05 -15.66 2.69
CA LEU A 375 31.17 -15.91 3.61
C LEU A 375 32.51 -15.59 2.95
N PHE A 376 32.70 -16.01 1.70
CA PHE A 376 33.91 -15.69 0.96
C PHE A 376 34.13 -14.17 0.81
N ILE A 377 33.08 -13.41 0.49
CA ILE A 377 33.15 -11.93 0.43
C ILE A 377 33.50 -11.33 1.80
N MET A 378 32.95 -11.85 2.89
CA MET A 378 33.19 -11.32 4.24
C MET A 378 34.59 -11.59 4.78
N PHE A 379 35.30 -12.61 4.26
CA PHE A 379 36.60 -13.06 4.74
C PHE A 379 37.75 -12.87 3.73
N GLN A 380 37.50 -12.17 2.63
CA GLN A 380 38.54 -11.60 1.76
C GLN A 380 39.06 -10.27 2.30
#